data_AF-A0A955N1V5-F1
#
_entry.id   AF-A0A955N1V5-F1
#
_cell.length_a   1.000
_cell.length_b   1.000
_cell.length_c   1.000
_cell.angle_alpha   90.00
_cell.angle_beta   90.00
_cell.angle_gamma   90.00
#
_symmetry.space_group_name_H-M   'P 1'
#
loop_
_entity.id
_entity.type
_entity.pdbx_description
1 polymer ?
#
loop_
_entity_poly.entity_id
_entity_poly.type
_entity_poly.pdbx_seq_one_letter_code
_entity_poly.pdbx_strand_id
1 'polypeptide(L)'
;GYAQDAGLETFAKIQGNNTWEISSVPYIPAVENVARHAENLRDLDLDGMMLGWTLGGHPSPNFEVIARMGSAEHPSVEEAMNETAIDRYGEALAGSVVEAWKAYSAAFSEYPYHIGVMYNGPQQMGPANPLWEKPTGYSSSMVGFPYDDLNSWRAVYPVDVFIGQFQKMADGFREAQSRLKELTAGVELTARQAKKLQLELDTAEVCSLHFQSVANQSRFVQLRDRLLSSSEAKEQSKIISEILKVLESEKQVAIRLHEIQSRESRFGFEATNHYFYIPIDLAEKVLNVVDLIGKYSR
;
A
#
# COMPACT_ATOMS: atom_id res chain seq x y z
N GLY A 1 27.82 14.05 18.40
CA GLY A 1 27.16 12.91 19.07
C GLY A 1 28.14 11.77 19.22
N TYR A 2 27.93 10.79 20.11
CA TYR A 2 29.00 9.84 20.52
C TYR A 2 29.85 9.23 19.39
N ALA A 3 29.27 8.93 18.23
CA ALA A 3 30.01 8.45 17.05
C ALA A 3 30.90 9.53 16.41
N GLN A 4 30.35 10.73 16.16
CA GLN A 4 31.11 11.88 15.64
C GLN A 4 32.20 12.34 16.62
N ASP A 5 31.93 12.31 17.93
CA ASP A 5 32.89 12.68 18.97
C ASP A 5 34.09 11.69 18.99
N ALA A 6 33.88 10.46 18.51
CA ALA A 6 34.90 9.44 18.30
C ALA A 6 35.53 9.49 16.89
N GLY A 7 35.17 10.46 16.04
CA GLY A 7 35.67 10.61 14.68
C GLY A 7 35.17 9.55 13.69
N LEU A 8 34.02 8.93 13.96
CA LEU A 8 33.40 7.92 13.09
C LEU A 8 32.41 8.56 12.12
N GLU A 9 32.40 8.08 10.88
CA GLU A 9 31.37 8.41 9.89
C GLU A 9 29.98 7.97 10.38
N THR A 10 28.99 8.80 10.12
CA THR A 10 27.60 8.63 10.54
C THR A 10 26.68 8.51 9.33
N PHE A 11 25.90 7.43 9.30
CA PHE A 11 24.95 7.17 8.24
C PHE A 11 23.54 7.12 8.77
N ALA A 12 22.61 7.79 8.09
CA ALA A 12 21.18 7.55 8.31
C ALA A 12 20.73 6.33 7.50
N LYS A 13 20.15 5.35 8.20
CA LYS A 13 19.45 4.23 7.57
C LYS A 13 17.98 4.58 7.43
N ILE A 14 17.49 4.62 6.20
CA ILE A 14 16.08 4.86 5.87
C ILE A 14 15.53 3.75 5.00
N GLN A 15 14.20 3.69 4.89
CA GLN A 15 13.53 2.87 3.89
C GLN A 15 12.89 3.82 2.88
N GLY A 16 13.67 4.19 1.86
CA GLY A 16 13.30 5.27 0.94
C GLY A 16 12.30 4.85 -0.12
N ASN A 17 12.01 3.56 -0.30
CA ASN A 17 11.24 3.08 -1.45
C ASN A 17 10.01 2.26 -1.09
N ASN A 18 10.23 1.11 -0.44
CA ASN A 18 9.21 0.33 0.21
C ASN A 18 9.62 0.08 1.65
N THR A 19 8.61 -0.19 2.45
CA THR A 19 8.70 -0.67 3.82
C THR A 19 7.80 -1.91 3.91
N TRP A 20 7.71 -2.50 5.09
CA TRP A 20 6.71 -3.52 5.41
C TRP A 20 5.28 -2.96 5.54
N GLU A 21 5.03 -1.68 5.25
CA GLU A 21 3.66 -1.19 5.07
C GLU A 21 2.99 -1.80 3.83
N ILE A 22 3.73 -1.95 2.71
CA ILE A 22 3.38 -2.72 1.51
C ILE A 22 4.63 -2.92 0.64
N SER A 23 5.20 -4.13 0.69
CA SER A 23 6.43 -4.51 -0.02
C SER A 23 6.18 -5.34 -1.27
N SER A 24 4.93 -5.78 -1.46
CA SER A 24 4.43 -6.49 -2.64
C SER A 24 4.23 -5.60 -3.87
N VAL A 25 4.71 -4.36 -3.83
CA VAL A 25 4.66 -3.40 -4.95
C VAL A 25 6.06 -2.89 -5.25
N PRO A 26 6.36 -2.48 -6.50
CA PRO A 26 7.70 -2.03 -6.87
C PRO A 26 8.18 -0.81 -6.06
N TYR A 27 7.26 0.06 -5.67
CA TYR A 27 7.49 1.18 -4.76
C TYR A 27 6.15 1.69 -4.23
N ILE A 28 6.18 2.40 -3.10
CA ILE A 28 5.02 3.15 -2.61
C ILE A 28 5.13 4.56 -3.20
N PRO A 29 4.13 5.09 -3.94
CA PRO A 29 4.22 6.39 -4.63
C PRO A 29 4.07 7.58 -3.68
N ALA A 30 4.66 7.50 -2.49
CA ALA A 30 4.72 8.56 -1.48
C ALA A 30 5.97 9.45 -1.67
N VAL A 31 6.18 9.93 -2.90
CA VAL A 31 7.41 10.61 -3.31
C VAL A 31 7.66 11.90 -2.51
N GLU A 32 6.59 12.63 -2.15
CA GLU A 32 6.71 13.84 -1.32
C GLU A 32 7.19 13.49 0.09
N ASN A 33 6.63 12.43 0.71
CA ASN A 33 7.06 11.99 2.04
C ASN A 33 8.55 11.61 2.03
N VAL A 34 8.99 10.93 0.97
CA VAL A 34 10.39 10.53 0.80
C VAL A 34 11.30 11.74 0.63
N ALA A 35 10.91 12.70 -0.22
CA ALA A 35 11.66 13.94 -0.43
C ALA A 35 11.77 14.76 0.86
N ARG A 36 10.66 14.91 1.61
CA ARG A 36 10.65 15.58 2.93
C ARG A 36 11.52 14.85 3.95
N HIS A 37 11.55 13.52 3.90
CA HIS A 37 12.43 12.75 4.76
C HIS A 37 13.91 13.05 4.46
N ALA A 38 14.29 13.12 3.19
CA ALA A 38 15.64 13.52 2.79
C ALA A 38 15.95 14.98 3.18
N GLU A 39 15.00 15.91 3.02
CA GLU A 39 15.12 17.30 3.47
C GLU A 39 15.42 17.38 4.98
N ASN A 40 14.65 16.68 5.81
CA ASN A 40 14.84 16.67 7.26
C ASN A 40 16.18 16.07 7.71
N LEU A 41 16.77 15.17 6.91
CA LEU A 41 18.07 14.56 7.22
C LEU A 41 19.24 15.44 6.80
N ARG A 42 19.02 16.40 5.88
CA ARG A 42 20.05 17.34 5.40
C ARG A 42 20.67 18.13 6.56
N ASP A 43 19.88 18.46 7.57
CA ASP A 43 20.31 19.27 8.71
C ASP A 43 21.10 18.49 9.78
N LEU A 44 21.29 17.17 9.62
CA LEU A 44 21.89 16.30 10.64
C LEU A 44 23.41 16.05 10.48
N ASP A 45 24.09 16.75 9.57
CA ASP A 45 25.54 16.63 9.32
C ASP A 45 26.01 15.17 9.23
N LEU A 46 25.36 14.44 8.32
CA LEU A 46 25.58 13.01 8.09
C LEU A 46 26.55 12.79 6.92
N ASP A 47 27.42 11.80 7.06
CA ASP A 47 28.38 11.40 6.02
C ASP A 47 27.72 10.61 4.88
N GLY A 48 26.54 10.05 5.12
CA GLY A 48 25.80 9.36 4.07
C GLY A 48 24.44 8.81 4.48
N MET A 49 23.78 8.16 3.51
CA MET A 49 22.48 7.54 3.68
C MET A 49 22.45 6.13 3.11
N MET A 50 21.86 5.20 3.86
CA MET A 50 21.51 3.87 3.38
C MET A 50 20.00 3.84 3.08
N LEU A 51 19.64 3.80 1.80
CA LEU A 51 18.27 4.03 1.33
C LEU A 51 17.35 2.79 1.39
N GLY A 52 17.92 1.64 1.71
CA GLY A 52 17.24 0.36 1.84
C GLY A 52 18.19 -0.66 2.46
N TRP A 53 17.68 -1.83 2.85
CA TRP A 53 18.50 -2.87 3.48
C TRP A 53 18.16 -4.25 2.94
N THR A 54 16.99 -4.76 3.32
CA THR A 54 16.49 -6.06 2.91
C THR A 54 15.60 -5.90 1.68
N LEU A 55 14.57 -5.06 1.77
CA LEU A 55 13.56 -4.89 0.73
C LEU A 55 13.63 -3.51 0.06
N GLY A 56 12.78 -3.32 -0.95
CA GLY A 56 12.57 -2.01 -1.59
C GLY A 56 13.66 -1.59 -2.58
N GLY A 57 14.45 -2.53 -3.11
CA GLY A 57 15.54 -2.23 -4.04
C GLY A 57 15.14 -1.90 -5.49
N HIS A 58 13.84 -1.85 -5.83
CA HIS A 58 13.41 -1.61 -7.21
C HIS A 58 13.69 -0.15 -7.64
N PRO A 59 14.17 0.11 -8.87
CA PRO A 59 14.32 1.49 -9.37
C PRO A 59 12.98 2.25 -9.40
N SER A 60 12.93 3.43 -8.79
CA SER A 60 11.68 4.17 -8.57
C SER A 60 11.88 5.69 -8.55
N PRO A 61 10.80 6.49 -8.70
CA PRO A 61 10.87 7.94 -8.46
C PRO A 61 11.33 8.30 -7.05
N ASN A 62 11.14 7.43 -6.06
CA ASN A 62 11.59 7.69 -4.69
C ASN A 62 13.12 7.78 -4.59
N PHE A 63 13.86 6.88 -5.24
CA PHE A 63 15.32 6.97 -5.24
C PHE A 63 15.83 8.14 -6.10
N GLU A 64 15.14 8.43 -7.21
CA GLU A 64 15.49 9.57 -8.05
C GLU A 64 15.29 10.91 -7.32
N VAL A 65 14.21 11.06 -6.54
CA VAL A 65 13.99 12.28 -5.75
C VAL A 65 14.99 12.39 -4.60
N ILE A 66 15.33 11.29 -3.91
CA ILE A 66 16.37 11.30 -2.85
C ILE A 66 17.72 11.74 -3.44
N ALA A 67 18.10 11.20 -4.59
CA ALA A 67 19.36 11.55 -5.23
C ALA A 67 19.43 13.06 -5.56
N ARG A 68 18.32 13.65 -6.00
CA ARG A 68 18.22 15.12 -6.21
C ARG A 68 18.28 15.88 -4.90
N MET A 69 17.56 15.43 -3.87
CA MET A 69 17.57 16.08 -2.55
C MET A 69 18.95 16.07 -1.88
N GLY A 70 19.79 15.08 -2.20
CA GLY A 70 21.18 14.99 -1.75
C GLY A 70 22.20 15.73 -2.62
N SER A 71 21.77 16.45 -3.67
CA SER A 71 22.68 17.22 -4.52
C SER A 71 23.21 18.46 -3.81
N ALA A 72 24.38 18.96 -4.25
CA ALA A 72 25.01 20.17 -3.71
C ALA A 72 24.21 21.46 -3.97
N GLU A 73 23.22 21.41 -4.87
CA GLU A 73 22.34 22.55 -5.18
C GLU A 73 21.27 22.76 -4.10
N HIS A 74 21.07 21.76 -3.22
CA HIS A 74 20.12 21.80 -2.11
C HIS A 74 18.70 22.19 -2.57
N PRO A 75 18.13 21.50 -3.59
CA PRO A 75 16.80 21.86 -4.09
C PRO A 75 15.76 21.72 -2.98
N SER A 76 14.68 22.50 -3.11
CA SER A 76 13.45 22.28 -2.33
C SER A 76 12.76 20.98 -2.74
N VAL A 77 11.91 20.46 -1.86
CA VAL A 77 11.09 19.26 -2.13
C VAL A 77 10.29 19.41 -3.43
N GLU A 78 9.72 20.59 -3.70
CA GLU A 78 8.94 20.84 -4.91
C GLU A 78 9.80 20.76 -6.18
N GLU A 79 10.97 21.42 -6.17
CA GLU A 79 11.90 21.43 -7.31
C GLU A 79 12.39 20.02 -7.62
N ALA A 80 12.83 19.28 -6.60
CA ALA A 80 13.31 17.90 -6.77
C ALA A 80 12.21 16.98 -7.33
N MET A 81 10.96 17.08 -6.83
CA MET A 81 9.85 16.30 -7.38
C MET A 81 9.53 16.71 -8.83
N ASN A 82 9.51 18.01 -9.14
CA ASN A 82 9.22 18.47 -10.49
C ASN A 82 10.26 18.00 -11.50
N GLU A 83 11.55 18.12 -11.20
CA GLU A 83 12.63 17.60 -12.04
C GLU A 83 12.56 16.07 -12.20
N THR A 84 12.22 15.36 -11.12
CA THR A 84 11.96 13.91 -11.17
C THR A 84 10.83 13.59 -12.14
N ALA A 85 9.73 14.34 -12.06
CA ALA A 85 8.59 14.12 -12.93
C ALA A 85 8.89 14.50 -14.40
N ILE A 86 9.66 15.56 -14.65
CA ILE A 86 10.10 15.95 -16.00
C ILE A 86 10.95 14.84 -16.63
N ASP A 87 11.96 14.33 -15.92
CA ASP A 87 12.84 13.28 -16.47
C ASP A 87 12.10 11.97 -16.70
N ARG A 88 11.10 11.68 -15.88
CA ARG A 88 10.32 10.45 -15.99
C ARG A 88 9.26 10.56 -17.08
N TYR A 89 8.45 11.61 -17.06
CA TYR A 89 7.19 11.71 -17.78
C TYR A 89 7.16 12.85 -18.81
N GLY A 90 8.15 13.75 -18.81
CA GLY A 90 8.22 14.95 -19.65
C GLY A 90 7.44 16.13 -19.06
N GLU A 91 7.76 17.34 -19.53
CA GLU A 91 7.20 18.60 -19.00
C GLU A 91 5.67 18.62 -19.00
N ALA A 92 5.04 18.10 -20.05
CA ALA A 92 3.58 18.10 -20.19
C ALA A 92 2.85 17.31 -19.08
N LEU A 93 3.50 16.33 -18.47
CA LEU A 93 2.91 15.50 -17.41
C LEU A 93 3.43 15.83 -16.01
N ALA A 94 4.53 16.58 -15.90
CA ALA A 94 5.26 16.75 -14.65
C ALA A 94 4.38 17.32 -13.54
N GLY A 95 3.66 18.42 -13.81
CA GLY A 95 2.77 19.05 -12.83
C GLY A 95 1.67 18.10 -12.32
N SER A 96 1.00 17.39 -13.23
CA SER A 96 -0.08 16.45 -12.87
C SER A 96 0.42 15.27 -12.04
N VAL A 97 1.62 14.76 -12.35
CA VAL A 97 2.23 13.67 -11.57
C VAL A 97 2.68 14.14 -10.20
N VAL A 98 3.25 15.34 -10.09
CA VAL A 98 3.62 15.92 -8.78
C VAL A 98 2.38 16.15 -7.92
N GLU A 99 1.28 16.65 -8.49
CA GLU A 99 -0.01 16.76 -7.78
C GLU A 99 -0.46 15.39 -7.24
N ALA A 100 -0.37 14.34 -8.06
CA ALA A 100 -0.71 12.99 -7.63
C ALA A 100 0.22 12.46 -6.52
N TRP A 101 1.54 12.69 -6.62
CA TRP A 101 2.50 12.28 -5.58
C TRP A 101 2.25 12.94 -4.23
N LYS A 102 1.83 14.21 -4.21
CA LYS A 102 1.40 14.89 -2.98
C LYS A 102 0.16 14.23 -2.39
N ALA A 103 -0.83 13.96 -3.23
CA ALA A 103 -2.08 13.33 -2.78
C ALA A 103 -1.86 11.89 -2.28
N TYR A 104 -1.04 11.09 -2.97
CA TYR A 104 -0.64 9.75 -2.50
C TYR A 104 0.13 9.80 -1.18
N SER A 105 1.04 10.77 -1.03
CA SER A 105 1.82 10.96 0.20
C SER A 105 0.93 11.36 1.38
N ALA A 106 -0.02 12.27 1.16
CA ALA A 106 -1.02 12.64 2.16
C ALA A 106 -1.89 11.44 2.57
N ALA A 107 -2.40 10.69 1.60
CA ALA A 107 -3.18 9.49 1.86
C ALA A 107 -2.36 8.44 2.63
N PHE A 108 -1.13 8.15 2.21
CA PHE A 108 -0.25 7.18 2.85
C PHE A 108 0.12 7.56 4.29
N SER A 109 0.14 8.86 4.62
CA SER A 109 0.39 9.35 5.98
C SER A 109 -0.70 8.99 6.98
N GLU A 110 -1.86 8.49 6.53
CA GLU A 110 -2.89 7.90 7.39
C GLU A 110 -2.53 6.47 7.87
N TYR A 111 -1.42 5.88 7.42
CA TYR A 111 -1.04 4.53 7.83
C TYR A 111 -0.98 4.41 9.36
N PRO A 112 -1.69 3.45 9.99
CA PRO A 112 -1.69 3.28 11.44
C PRO A 112 -0.39 2.62 11.91
N TYR A 113 0.69 3.41 11.96
CA TYR A 113 2.02 2.88 12.23
C TYR A 113 2.15 2.29 13.63
N HIS A 114 2.36 0.99 13.66
CA HIS A 114 2.85 0.24 14.81
C HIS A 114 3.62 -0.97 14.29
N ILE A 115 4.73 -1.34 14.93
CA ILE A 115 5.57 -2.46 14.46
C ILE A 115 4.76 -3.77 14.30
N GLY A 116 3.82 -4.01 15.21
CA GLY A 116 2.88 -5.14 15.13
C GLY A 116 1.91 -5.06 13.94
N VAL A 117 1.44 -3.87 13.56
CA VAL A 117 0.60 -3.70 12.36
C VAL A 117 1.40 -4.01 11.11
N MET A 118 2.62 -3.50 11.06
CA MET A 118 3.54 -3.64 9.95
C MET A 118 3.96 -5.11 9.73
N TYR A 119 4.11 -5.88 10.80
CA TYR A 119 4.53 -7.29 10.71
C TYR A 119 3.39 -8.30 10.66
N ASN A 120 2.23 -8.03 11.24
CA ASN A 120 1.19 -9.06 11.37
C ASN A 120 0.01 -8.84 10.44
N GLY A 121 -0.18 -7.64 9.91
CA GLY A 121 -1.34 -7.32 9.08
C GLY A 121 -1.31 -8.01 7.71
N PRO A 122 -2.46 -8.04 7.00
CA PRO A 122 -2.57 -8.70 5.71
C PRO A 122 -2.10 -7.82 4.53
N GLN A 123 -1.40 -6.70 4.78
CA GLN A 123 -1.08 -5.72 3.73
C GLN A 123 -0.22 -6.33 2.62
N GLN A 124 0.64 -7.32 2.92
CA GLN A 124 1.52 -7.94 1.94
C GLN A 124 0.78 -8.91 1.01
N MET A 125 -0.07 -9.77 1.57
CA MET A 125 -0.91 -10.67 0.77
C MET A 125 -2.08 -9.93 0.09
N GLY A 126 -2.50 -8.79 0.66
CA GLY A 126 -3.67 -8.05 0.20
C GLY A 126 -4.88 -8.99 0.05
N PRO A 127 -5.61 -8.95 -1.08
CA PRO A 127 -6.78 -9.79 -1.28
C PRO A 127 -6.45 -11.28 -1.41
N ALA A 128 -5.20 -11.69 -1.64
CA ALA A 128 -4.86 -13.12 -1.70
C ALA A 128 -4.99 -13.83 -0.33
N ASN A 129 -5.09 -13.10 0.79
CA ASN A 129 -5.35 -13.72 2.09
C ASN A 129 -6.79 -14.31 2.14
N PRO A 130 -6.97 -15.63 2.37
CA PRO A 130 -8.29 -16.25 2.36
C PRO A 130 -9.21 -15.77 3.50
N LEU A 131 -10.51 -15.71 3.24
CA LEU A 131 -11.53 -15.46 4.26
C LEU A 131 -12.15 -16.76 4.77
N TRP A 132 -12.42 -16.81 6.08
CA TRP A 132 -12.89 -18.02 6.75
C TRP A 132 -14.24 -17.78 7.42
N GLU A 133 -15.21 -18.65 7.12
CA GLU A 133 -16.57 -18.62 7.70
C GLU A 133 -16.56 -18.75 9.23
N LYS A 134 -15.60 -19.51 9.77
CA LYS A 134 -15.39 -19.71 11.20
C LYS A 134 -13.96 -19.29 11.56
N PRO A 135 -13.72 -18.82 12.80
CA PRO A 135 -12.37 -18.46 13.25
C PRO A 135 -11.39 -19.62 13.05
N THR A 136 -10.23 -19.35 12.45
CA THR A 136 -9.22 -20.40 12.23
C THR A 136 -8.52 -20.81 13.53
N GLY A 137 -8.38 -19.87 14.47
CA GLY A 137 -7.58 -20.03 15.68
C GLY A 137 -6.07 -19.96 15.45
N TYR A 138 -5.63 -19.64 14.23
CA TYR A 138 -4.22 -19.46 13.90
C TYR A 138 -3.77 -18.02 14.15
N SER A 139 -2.50 -17.88 14.57
CA SER A 139 -1.87 -16.58 14.76
C SER A 139 -1.18 -16.12 13.49
N SER A 140 -1.23 -14.81 13.23
CA SER A 140 -0.46 -14.17 12.15
C SER A 140 1.04 -14.44 12.32
N SER A 141 1.74 -14.77 11.23
CA SER A 141 3.22 -14.79 11.22
C SER A 141 3.78 -13.43 10.79
N MET A 142 5.03 -13.15 11.18
CA MET A 142 5.74 -11.94 10.72
C MET A 142 5.83 -11.94 9.18
N VAL A 143 5.16 -10.99 8.53
CA VAL A 143 5.18 -10.66 7.10
C VAL A 143 4.65 -11.77 6.18
N GLY A 144 4.46 -13.00 6.67
CA GLY A 144 4.03 -14.16 5.89
C GLY A 144 2.51 -14.34 5.83
N PHE A 145 1.97 -15.16 6.74
CA PHE A 145 0.58 -15.63 6.74
C PHE A 145 -0.26 -14.90 7.80
N PRO A 146 -1.19 -14.02 7.40
CA PRO A 146 -2.01 -13.24 8.33
C PRO A 146 -3.17 -14.04 8.96
N TYR A 147 -3.69 -15.05 8.25
CA TYR A 147 -4.90 -15.80 8.58
C TYR A 147 -6.14 -14.90 8.77
N ASP A 148 -6.78 -14.95 9.93
CA ASP A 148 -7.90 -14.08 10.31
C ASP A 148 -7.69 -13.46 11.70
N ASP A 149 -6.42 -13.29 12.10
CA ASP A 149 -5.98 -12.82 13.42
C ASP A 149 -6.03 -11.28 13.55
N LEU A 150 -7.23 -10.72 13.43
CA LEU A 150 -7.46 -9.27 13.48
C LEU A 150 -6.88 -8.60 14.74
N ASN A 151 -6.81 -9.32 15.86
CA ASN A 151 -6.25 -8.79 17.10
C ASN A 151 -4.74 -8.53 16.98
N SER A 152 -4.00 -9.45 16.36
CA SER A 152 -2.57 -9.23 16.07
C SER A 152 -2.36 -8.18 14.97
N TRP A 153 -3.23 -8.15 13.95
CA TRP A 153 -3.12 -7.20 12.84
C TRP A 153 -3.22 -5.74 13.29
N ARG A 154 -4.16 -5.43 14.17
CA ARG A 154 -4.40 -4.05 14.62
C ARG A 154 -3.47 -3.61 15.75
N ALA A 155 -2.75 -4.55 16.36
CA ALA A 155 -1.94 -4.33 17.54
C ALA A 155 -2.67 -3.52 18.63
N VAL A 156 -2.30 -2.26 18.82
CA VAL A 156 -2.86 -1.37 19.85
C VAL A 156 -4.13 -0.64 19.41
N TYR A 157 -4.46 -0.62 18.12
CA TYR A 157 -5.54 0.20 17.60
C TYR A 157 -6.92 -0.44 17.86
N PRO A 158 -7.93 0.36 18.26
CA PRO A 158 -9.33 -0.08 18.22
C PRO A 158 -9.73 -0.54 16.81
N VAL A 159 -10.57 -1.58 16.71
CA VAL A 159 -10.92 -2.21 15.43
C VAL A 159 -11.48 -1.20 14.43
N ASP A 160 -12.40 -0.33 14.83
CA ASP A 160 -13.01 0.64 13.91
C ASP A 160 -12.03 1.74 13.48
N VAL A 161 -11.08 2.13 14.33
CA VAL A 161 -10.02 3.08 13.98
C VAL A 161 -9.08 2.44 12.95
N PHE A 162 -8.66 1.19 13.18
CA PHE A 162 -7.81 0.45 12.26
C PHE A 162 -8.46 0.33 10.87
N ILE A 163 -9.71 -0.11 10.81
CA ILE A 163 -10.48 -0.21 9.56
C ILE A 163 -10.60 1.17 8.90
N GLY A 164 -10.92 2.22 9.68
CA GLY A 164 -11.07 3.58 9.19
C GLY A 164 -9.80 4.14 8.55
N GLN A 165 -8.63 3.91 9.15
CA GLN A 165 -7.35 4.38 8.59
C GLN A 165 -7.02 3.70 7.25
N PHE A 166 -7.24 2.38 7.15
CA PHE A 166 -7.05 1.68 5.87
C PHE A 166 -8.06 2.12 4.80
N GLN A 167 -9.31 2.42 5.19
CA GLN A 167 -10.30 2.96 4.26
C GLN A 167 -9.90 4.34 3.72
N LYS A 168 -9.43 5.26 4.60
CA LYS A 168 -8.93 6.57 4.18
C LYS A 168 -7.76 6.46 3.20
N MET A 169 -6.81 5.57 3.47
CA MET A 169 -5.70 5.32 2.53
C MET A 169 -6.20 4.82 1.19
N ALA A 170 -7.10 3.82 1.20
CA ALA A 170 -7.65 3.25 -0.03
C ALA A 170 -8.36 4.31 -0.87
N ASP A 171 -9.19 5.14 -0.24
CA ASP A 171 -9.97 6.18 -0.91
C ASP A 171 -9.09 7.34 -1.39
N GLY A 172 -8.16 7.82 -0.56
CA GLY A 172 -7.23 8.89 -0.94
C GLY A 172 -6.37 8.51 -2.16
N PHE A 173 -5.88 7.26 -2.21
CA PHE A 173 -5.17 6.77 -3.41
C PHE A 173 -6.10 6.69 -4.63
N ARG A 174 -7.34 6.23 -4.45
CA ARG A 174 -8.31 6.08 -5.55
C ARG A 174 -8.69 7.42 -6.15
N GLU A 175 -8.94 8.42 -5.30
CA GLU A 175 -9.26 9.80 -5.68
C GLU A 175 -8.08 10.44 -6.43
N ALA A 176 -6.86 10.35 -5.88
CA ALA A 176 -5.65 10.85 -6.52
C ALA A 176 -5.40 10.18 -7.89
N GLN A 177 -5.63 8.86 -7.99
CA GLN A 177 -5.50 8.13 -9.24
C GLN A 177 -6.54 8.55 -10.29
N SER A 178 -7.81 8.73 -9.88
CA SER A 178 -8.86 9.23 -10.77
C SER A 178 -8.50 10.62 -11.30
N ARG A 179 -8.04 11.50 -10.41
CA ARG A 179 -7.61 12.85 -10.77
C ARG A 179 -6.45 12.85 -11.75
N LEU A 180 -5.44 12.02 -11.52
CA LEU A 180 -4.31 11.90 -12.45
C LEU A 180 -4.77 11.40 -13.83
N LYS A 181 -5.68 10.42 -13.89
CA LYS A 181 -6.27 9.94 -15.16
C LYS A 181 -6.99 11.06 -15.90
N GLU A 182 -7.78 11.88 -15.20
CA GLU A 182 -8.47 13.03 -15.78
C GLU A 182 -7.51 14.10 -16.30
N LEU A 183 -6.53 14.48 -15.50
CA LEU A 183 -5.55 15.52 -15.85
C LEU A 183 -4.63 15.14 -17.00
N THR A 184 -4.46 13.84 -17.25
CA THR A 184 -3.61 13.32 -18.31
C THR A 184 -4.40 12.82 -19.52
N ALA A 185 -5.73 12.88 -19.47
CA ALA A 185 -6.59 12.49 -20.58
C ALA A 185 -6.37 13.42 -21.78
N GLY A 186 -6.07 12.84 -22.94
CA GLY A 186 -5.89 13.58 -24.19
C GLY A 186 -4.53 14.28 -24.35
N VAL A 187 -3.60 14.11 -23.39
CA VAL A 187 -2.21 14.55 -23.58
C VAL A 187 -1.54 13.63 -24.61
N GLU A 188 -0.89 14.20 -25.62
CA GLU A 188 -0.12 13.42 -26.59
C GLU A 188 1.17 12.89 -25.95
N LEU A 189 1.28 11.56 -25.86
CA LEU A 189 2.41 10.90 -25.21
C LEU A 189 3.18 10.03 -26.19
N THR A 190 4.50 10.03 -26.06
CA THR A 190 5.32 8.97 -26.65
C THR A 190 4.98 7.62 -26.02
N ALA A 191 5.23 6.51 -26.72
CA ALA A 191 5.00 5.17 -26.18
C ALA A 191 5.73 4.92 -24.85
N ARG A 192 6.92 5.51 -24.67
CA ARG A 192 7.70 5.41 -23.42
C ARG A 192 7.01 6.15 -22.27
N GLN A 193 6.51 7.36 -22.50
CA GLN A 193 5.79 8.15 -21.49
C GLN A 193 4.49 7.46 -21.10
N ALA A 194 3.71 7.00 -22.09
CA ALA A 194 2.47 6.27 -21.84
C ALA A 194 2.70 5.02 -20.98
N LYS A 195 3.75 4.23 -21.27
CA LYS A 195 4.10 3.05 -20.46
C LYS A 195 4.48 3.40 -19.02
N LYS A 196 5.26 4.47 -18.82
CA LYS A 196 5.64 4.91 -17.48
C LYS A 196 4.44 5.44 -16.70
N LEU A 197 3.59 6.26 -17.32
CA LEU A 197 2.36 6.77 -16.71
C LEU A 197 1.40 5.62 -16.34
N GLN A 198 1.23 4.62 -17.22
CA GLN A 198 0.42 3.45 -16.91
C GLN A 198 0.96 2.69 -15.70
N LEU A 199 2.28 2.55 -15.58
CA LEU A 199 2.90 1.90 -14.43
C LEU A 199 2.69 2.70 -13.13
N GLU A 200 2.80 4.03 -13.17
CA GLU A 200 2.47 4.91 -12.03
C GLU A 200 1.01 4.70 -11.59
N LEU A 201 0.08 4.74 -12.54
CA LEU A 201 -1.34 4.53 -12.30
C LEU A 201 -1.64 3.15 -11.73
N ASP A 202 -1.03 2.09 -12.28
CA ASP A 202 -1.20 0.72 -11.80
C ASP A 202 -0.59 0.57 -10.39
N THR A 203 0.57 1.17 -10.11
CA THR A 203 1.22 1.10 -8.79
C THR A 203 0.35 1.74 -7.71
N ALA A 204 -0.20 2.92 -7.96
CA ALA A 204 -1.13 3.57 -7.06
C ALA A 204 -2.44 2.77 -6.89
N GLU A 205 -2.96 2.17 -7.97
CA GLU A 205 -4.16 1.34 -7.90
C GLU A 205 -3.95 0.11 -7.03
N VAL A 206 -2.82 -0.59 -7.20
CA VAL A 206 -2.50 -1.76 -6.39
C VAL A 206 -2.37 -1.40 -4.91
N CYS A 207 -1.75 -0.26 -4.58
CA CYS A 207 -1.73 0.23 -3.19
C CYS A 207 -3.16 0.44 -2.65
N SER A 208 -4.02 1.14 -3.40
CA SER A 208 -5.43 1.35 -3.02
C SER A 208 -6.18 0.03 -2.80
N LEU A 209 -6.01 -0.95 -3.71
CA LEU A 209 -6.65 -2.26 -3.64
C LEU A 209 -6.17 -3.05 -2.40
N HIS A 210 -4.88 -3.03 -2.10
CA HIS A 210 -4.34 -3.65 -0.89
C HIS A 210 -4.92 -3.03 0.38
N PHE A 211 -4.95 -1.69 0.46
CA PHE A 211 -5.51 -1.01 1.63
C PHE A 211 -7.01 -1.26 1.79
N GLN A 212 -7.76 -1.26 0.67
CA GLN A 212 -9.18 -1.60 0.68
C GLN A 212 -9.40 -3.03 1.17
N SER A 213 -8.56 -3.97 0.73
CA SER A 213 -8.65 -5.36 1.14
C SER A 213 -8.39 -5.53 2.64
N VAL A 214 -7.41 -4.82 3.20
CA VAL A 214 -7.16 -4.85 4.66
C VAL A 214 -8.39 -4.36 5.43
N ALA A 215 -9.03 -3.27 4.97
CA ALA A 215 -10.26 -2.75 5.57
C ALA A 215 -11.42 -3.75 5.46
N ASN A 216 -11.62 -4.34 4.27
CA ASN A 216 -12.66 -5.33 4.01
C ASN A 216 -12.48 -6.58 4.88
N GLN A 217 -11.28 -7.17 4.89
CA GLN A 217 -11.00 -8.38 5.66
C GLN A 217 -11.16 -8.15 7.16
N SER A 218 -10.69 -7.00 7.66
CA SER A 218 -10.84 -6.62 9.07
C SER A 218 -12.31 -6.44 9.44
N ARG A 219 -13.11 -5.80 8.57
CA ARG A 219 -14.55 -5.65 8.77
C ARG A 219 -15.25 -7.00 8.72
N PHE A 220 -14.87 -7.88 7.80
CA PHE A 220 -15.42 -9.23 7.69
C PHE A 220 -15.17 -10.04 8.98
N VAL A 221 -13.94 -10.07 9.49
CA VAL A 221 -13.59 -10.77 10.74
C VAL A 221 -14.41 -10.23 11.90
N GLN A 222 -14.48 -8.91 12.06
CA GLN A 222 -15.28 -8.26 13.12
C GLN A 222 -16.77 -8.63 13.02
N LEU A 223 -17.35 -8.61 11.82
CA LEU A 223 -18.77 -8.91 11.60
C LEU A 223 -19.08 -10.39 11.80
N ARG A 224 -18.21 -11.29 11.30
CA ARG A 224 -18.33 -12.73 11.51
C ARG A 224 -18.34 -13.07 12.99
N ASP A 225 -17.39 -12.52 13.76
CA ASP A 225 -17.29 -12.81 15.18
C ASP A 225 -18.49 -12.25 15.95
N ARG A 226 -18.97 -11.05 15.58
CA ARG A 226 -20.24 -10.48 16.09
C ARG A 226 -21.43 -11.38 15.79
N LEU A 227 -21.54 -11.89 14.56
CA LEU A 227 -22.64 -12.78 14.15
C LEU A 227 -22.67 -14.05 15.01
N LEU A 228 -21.51 -14.68 15.22
CA LEU A 228 -21.36 -15.89 16.03
C LEU A 228 -21.70 -15.65 17.51
N SER A 229 -21.48 -14.44 18.02
CA SER A 229 -21.82 -14.06 19.40
C SER A 229 -23.27 -13.60 19.58
N SER A 230 -23.97 -13.26 18.51
CA SER A 230 -25.32 -12.70 18.55
C SER A 230 -26.38 -13.79 18.65
N SER A 231 -27.36 -13.63 19.54
CA SER A 231 -28.54 -14.50 19.67
C SER A 231 -29.83 -13.86 19.14
N GLU A 232 -29.79 -12.60 18.69
CA GLU A 232 -30.96 -11.85 18.23
C GLU A 232 -31.10 -11.92 16.71
N ALA A 233 -32.15 -12.57 16.21
CA ALA A 233 -32.38 -12.76 14.77
C ALA A 233 -32.38 -11.46 13.95
N LYS A 234 -32.91 -10.37 14.51
CA LYS A 234 -32.94 -9.06 13.83
C LYS A 234 -31.54 -8.47 13.66
N GLU A 235 -30.69 -8.61 14.67
CA GLU A 235 -29.31 -8.15 14.60
C GLU A 235 -28.47 -9.06 13.69
N GLN A 236 -28.66 -10.37 13.77
CA GLN A 236 -28.02 -11.33 12.85
C GLN A 236 -28.32 -11.01 11.39
N SER A 237 -29.57 -10.71 11.05
CA SER A 237 -29.96 -10.34 9.68
C SER A 237 -29.27 -9.06 9.18
N LYS A 238 -29.10 -8.04 10.04
CA LYS A 238 -28.34 -6.83 9.69
C LYS A 238 -26.87 -7.12 9.47
N ILE A 239 -26.26 -7.89 10.38
CA ILE A 239 -24.84 -8.27 10.27
C ILE A 239 -24.59 -9.05 8.98
N ILE A 240 -25.47 -10.00 8.63
CA ILE A 240 -25.40 -10.75 7.37
C ILE A 240 -25.45 -9.81 6.16
N SER A 241 -26.34 -8.81 6.16
CA SER A 241 -26.41 -7.82 5.09
C SER A 241 -25.11 -7.02 4.95
N GLU A 242 -24.46 -6.66 6.06
CA GLU A 242 -23.16 -5.99 6.04
C GLU A 242 -22.03 -6.91 5.55
N ILE A 243 -22.02 -8.17 5.98
CA ILE A 243 -21.07 -9.20 5.51
C ILE A 243 -21.16 -9.33 3.99
N LEU A 244 -22.37 -9.44 3.43
CA LEU A 244 -22.56 -9.59 1.99
C LEU A 244 -22.01 -8.38 1.21
N LYS A 245 -22.17 -7.15 1.73
CA LYS A 245 -21.60 -5.94 1.10
C LYS A 245 -20.07 -5.95 1.11
N VAL A 246 -19.47 -6.34 2.23
CA VAL A 246 -18.02 -6.42 2.38
C VAL A 246 -17.44 -7.51 1.48
N LEU A 247 -18.08 -8.67 1.42
CA LEU A 247 -17.68 -9.76 0.52
C LEU A 247 -17.77 -9.33 -0.95
N GLU A 248 -18.84 -8.64 -1.36
CA GLU A 248 -18.93 -8.14 -2.74
C GLU A 248 -17.82 -7.13 -3.06
N SER A 249 -17.52 -6.20 -2.15
CA SER A 249 -16.38 -5.29 -2.29
C SER A 249 -15.06 -6.04 -2.43
N GLU A 250 -14.80 -7.03 -1.58
CA GLU A 250 -13.57 -7.83 -1.59
C GLU A 250 -13.43 -8.64 -2.89
N LYS A 251 -14.54 -9.16 -3.42
CA LYS A 251 -14.56 -9.83 -4.72
C LYS A 251 -14.09 -8.90 -5.84
N GLN A 252 -14.61 -7.67 -5.87
CA GLN A 252 -14.23 -6.69 -6.90
C GLN A 252 -12.75 -6.28 -6.77
N VAL A 253 -12.26 -6.14 -5.53
CA VAL A 253 -10.83 -5.88 -5.27
C VAL A 253 -9.95 -7.00 -5.81
N ALA A 254 -10.30 -8.26 -5.54
CA ALA A 254 -9.55 -9.43 -6.01
C ALA A 254 -9.56 -9.55 -7.54
N ILE A 255 -10.72 -9.38 -8.18
CA ILE A 255 -10.85 -9.37 -9.66
C ILE A 255 -9.96 -8.29 -10.25
N ARG A 256 -10.01 -7.07 -9.71
CA ARG A 256 -9.25 -5.96 -10.25
C ARG A 256 -7.75 -6.15 -10.08
N LEU A 257 -7.30 -6.64 -8.92
CA LEU A 257 -5.88 -6.93 -8.72
C LEU A 257 -5.40 -8.06 -9.65
N HIS A 258 -6.24 -9.08 -9.90
CA HIS A 258 -5.93 -10.15 -10.85
C HIS A 258 -5.67 -9.59 -12.26
N GLU A 259 -6.52 -8.67 -12.75
CA GLU A 259 -6.33 -8.03 -14.06
C GLU A 259 -5.01 -7.26 -14.16
N ILE A 260 -4.61 -6.55 -13.10
CA ILE A 260 -3.35 -5.79 -13.05
C ILE A 260 -2.16 -6.74 -13.01
N GLN A 261 -2.17 -7.68 -12.09
CA GLN A 261 -1.03 -8.57 -11.87
C GLN A 261 -0.82 -9.55 -13.04
N SER A 262 -1.88 -9.94 -13.76
CA SER A 262 -1.79 -10.78 -14.96
C SER A 262 -1.03 -10.13 -16.13
N ARG A 263 -0.94 -8.80 -16.17
CA ARG A 263 -0.17 -8.06 -17.19
C ARG A 263 1.13 -7.45 -16.67
N GLU A 264 1.29 -7.41 -15.35
CA GLU A 264 2.44 -6.80 -14.67
C GLU A 264 2.89 -7.68 -13.50
N SER A 265 3.88 -8.53 -13.77
CA SER A 265 4.36 -9.53 -12.81
C SER A 265 5.13 -8.94 -11.64
N ARG A 266 5.51 -7.66 -11.66
CA ARG A 266 6.20 -7.06 -10.51
C ARG A 266 5.30 -6.90 -9.29
N PHE A 267 3.98 -6.87 -9.47
CA PHE A 267 3.04 -6.85 -8.34
C PHE A 267 2.92 -8.24 -7.70
N GLY A 268 2.96 -8.26 -6.38
CA GLY A 268 2.99 -9.46 -5.56
C GLY A 268 4.40 -9.92 -5.18
N PHE A 269 5.45 -9.46 -5.87
CA PHE A 269 6.83 -9.89 -5.63
C PHE A 269 7.58 -8.98 -4.66
N GLU A 270 8.30 -9.59 -3.71
CA GLU A 270 9.30 -8.93 -2.87
C GLU A 270 10.58 -9.78 -2.83
N ALA A 271 11.74 -9.13 -2.93
CA ALA A 271 13.03 -9.79 -3.19
C ALA A 271 13.57 -10.62 -2.00
N THR A 272 13.24 -10.27 -0.76
CA THR A 272 13.70 -11.01 0.43
C THR A 272 12.80 -12.16 0.85
N ASN A 273 11.56 -12.12 0.40
CA ASN A 273 10.61 -13.22 0.57
C ASN A 273 10.46 -13.97 -0.76
N HIS A 274 9.38 -13.69 -1.48
CA HIS A 274 8.96 -14.33 -2.73
C HIS A 274 7.75 -13.56 -3.27
N TYR A 275 6.99 -14.18 -4.17
CA TYR A 275 5.63 -13.73 -4.46
C TYR A 275 4.71 -13.98 -3.26
N PHE A 276 4.15 -12.93 -2.68
CA PHE A 276 3.04 -13.03 -1.72
C PHE A 276 1.76 -13.53 -2.40
N TYR A 277 1.63 -13.27 -3.70
CA TYR A 277 0.54 -13.78 -4.54
C TYR A 277 0.92 -13.76 -6.02
N ILE A 278 0.32 -14.68 -6.78
CA ILE A 278 0.33 -14.77 -8.24
C ILE A 278 -1.13 -14.75 -8.75
N PRO A 279 -1.40 -14.74 -10.08
CA PRO A 279 -2.78 -14.54 -10.54
C PRO A 279 -3.75 -15.61 -10.00
N ILE A 280 -3.30 -16.86 -9.90
CA ILE A 280 -4.16 -17.96 -9.46
C ILE A 280 -4.64 -17.77 -8.00
N ASP A 281 -3.82 -17.23 -7.10
CA ASP A 281 -4.23 -16.97 -5.71
C ASP A 281 -5.37 -15.95 -5.64
N LEU A 282 -5.38 -14.97 -6.55
CA LEU A 282 -6.43 -13.97 -6.65
C LEU A 282 -7.72 -14.56 -7.23
N ALA A 283 -7.61 -15.49 -8.18
CA ALA A 283 -8.75 -16.27 -8.67
C ALA A 283 -9.33 -17.18 -7.58
N GLU A 284 -8.48 -17.82 -6.79
CA GLU A 284 -8.88 -18.60 -5.61
C GLU A 284 -9.60 -17.72 -4.59
N LYS A 285 -9.14 -16.48 -4.35
CA LYS A 285 -9.87 -15.54 -3.50
C LYS A 285 -11.27 -15.27 -4.01
N VAL A 286 -11.45 -15.06 -5.32
CA VAL A 286 -12.78 -14.83 -5.90
C VAL A 286 -13.71 -16.02 -5.63
N LEU A 287 -13.23 -17.25 -5.82
CA LEU A 287 -13.99 -18.46 -5.52
C LEU A 287 -14.31 -18.60 -4.03
N ASN A 288 -13.35 -18.30 -3.15
CA ASN A 288 -13.52 -18.27 -1.70
C ASN A 288 -14.63 -17.30 -1.30
N VAL A 289 -14.63 -16.09 -1.85
CA VAL A 289 -15.64 -15.06 -1.56
C VAL A 289 -17.01 -15.45 -2.12
N VAL A 290 -17.08 -16.04 -3.31
CA VAL A 290 -18.35 -16.52 -3.90
C VAL A 290 -18.98 -17.63 -3.06
N ASP A 291 -18.19 -18.59 -2.56
CA ASP A 291 -18.67 -19.63 -1.64
C ASP A 291 -19.26 -19.01 -0.35
N LEU A 292 -18.54 -18.05 0.25
CA LEU A 292 -19.01 -17.35 1.45
C LEU A 292 -20.31 -16.59 1.19
N ILE A 293 -20.42 -15.85 0.08
CA ILE A 293 -21.68 -15.18 -0.30
C ILE A 293 -22.82 -16.19 -0.38
N GLY A 294 -22.59 -17.34 -1.01
CA GLY A 294 -23.58 -18.42 -1.13
C GLY A 294 -23.96 -19.07 0.20
N LYS A 295 -23.11 -18.99 1.23
CA LYS A 295 -23.42 -19.47 2.60
C LYS A 295 -24.20 -18.46 3.40
N TYR A 296 -23.81 -17.19 3.36
CA TYR A 296 -24.50 -16.10 4.08
C TYR A 296 -25.85 -15.70 3.47
N SER A 297 -26.13 -16.11 2.23
CA SER A 297 -27.41 -15.82 1.56
C SER A 297 -28.50 -16.89 1.79
N ARG A 298 -28.19 -17.97 2.53
CA ARG A 298 -29.17 -19.02 2.87
C ARG A 298 -29.84 -18.73 4.20
#